data_AF-A0A969T9N8-F1
#
_entry.id   AF-A0A969T9N8-F1
#
_cell.length_a   1.000
_cell.length_b   1.000
_cell.length_c   1.000
_cell.angle_alpha   90.00
_cell.angle_beta   90.00
_cell.angle_gamma   90.00
#
_symmetry.space_group_name_H-M   'P 1'
#
loop_
_entity.id
_entity.type
_entity.pdbx_description
1 polymer ?
#
loop_
_entity_poly.entity_id
_entity_poly.type
_entity_poly.pdbx_seq_one_letter_code
_entity_poly.pdbx_strand_id
1 'polypeptide(L)'
;KHFDTRLNQWINNENPKIVDEPILTEKLDNTLLELYFPDTPFSFGHIDEKSTVDDLYKHPDGHVLLLSSKSRLLYGPRECLETIEKLCPDRKDRGAYGSILLGSCKDAIYKEMNVLVVDDATGENGGILPNGLAWRQVGDCHGKISPSLALELSETVEQVIQHRLGIPDQFRFAKGTLAPKNLNQLPYLKGNPQLDLILPTSSFKGGDKKNNPISPGLHQVKVWIGEKELSQLGKIATSQVHASFPEGIKDYLKDLEDRAKKLQDLQDDPRQLAQYFCDKYETRQEVEDHNKNKNHANNYDNEQDAIESDSEPSKTNQQNDDLIYRILKADLSSSHCQLLETQKVSNLA
;
A
#
# COMPACT_ATOMS: atom_id res chain seq x y z
N LYS A 1 0.79 -13.45 19.60
CA LYS A 1 -0.44 -13.68 20.41
C LYS A 1 -1.14 -12.35 20.65
N HIS A 2 -2.47 -12.31 20.75
CA HIS A 2 -3.21 -11.07 21.00
C HIS A 2 -3.78 -11.01 22.42
N PHE A 3 -3.75 -9.84 23.05
CA PHE A 3 -4.33 -9.60 24.37
C PHE A 3 -5.09 -8.26 24.42
N ASP A 4 -6.11 -8.16 25.27
CA ASP A 4 -6.79 -6.91 25.57
C ASP A 4 -5.92 -6.08 26.52
N THR A 5 -5.47 -4.91 26.06
CA THR A 5 -4.53 -4.06 26.80
C THR A 5 -5.15 -3.44 28.06
N ARG A 6 -6.47 -3.22 28.09
CA ARG A 6 -7.15 -2.64 29.27
C ARG A 6 -7.47 -3.72 30.31
N LEU A 7 -7.92 -4.88 29.86
CA LEU A 7 -8.26 -6.00 30.75
C LEU A 7 -7.04 -6.80 31.18
N ASN A 8 -5.92 -6.65 30.46
CA ASN A 8 -4.69 -7.40 30.65
C ASN A 8 -4.93 -8.93 30.57
N GLN A 9 -5.68 -9.36 29.56
CA GLN A 9 -6.08 -10.76 29.37
C GLN A 9 -5.89 -11.20 27.92
N TRP A 10 -5.48 -12.45 27.72
CA TRP A 10 -5.37 -13.05 26.39
C TRP A 10 -6.72 -13.07 25.70
N ILE A 11 -6.74 -12.73 24.40
CA ILE A 11 -7.94 -12.83 23.58
C ILE A 11 -8.07 -14.28 23.14
N ASN A 12 -9.16 -14.93 23.53
CA ASN A 12 -9.39 -16.33 23.18
C ASN A 12 -10.00 -16.46 21.78
N ASN A 13 -9.73 -17.57 21.11
CA ASN A 13 -10.36 -17.89 19.85
C ASN A 13 -11.78 -18.40 20.11
N GLU A 14 -12.80 -17.63 19.72
CA GLU A 14 -14.21 -18.02 19.92
C GLU A 14 -14.70 -19.04 18.88
N ASN A 15 -13.85 -19.44 17.92
CA ASN A 15 -14.22 -20.40 16.89
C ASN A 15 -14.16 -21.85 17.43
N PRO A 16 -15.30 -22.53 17.65
CA PRO A 16 -15.34 -23.88 18.22
C PRO A 16 -14.71 -24.96 17.33
N LYS A 17 -14.30 -24.63 16.09
CA LYS A 17 -13.60 -25.54 15.17
C LYS A 17 -12.07 -25.52 15.33
N ILE A 18 -11.51 -24.57 16.08
CA ILE A 18 -10.07 -24.43 16.31
C ILE A 18 -9.81 -24.73 17.79
N VAL A 19 -9.91 -26.01 18.16
CA VAL A 19 -9.83 -26.47 19.56
C VAL A 19 -8.39 -26.43 20.09
N ASP A 20 -7.39 -26.46 19.19
CA ASP A 20 -5.97 -26.58 19.54
C ASP A 20 -5.23 -25.25 19.71
N GLU A 21 -5.85 -24.11 19.36
CA GLU A 21 -5.29 -22.76 19.56
C GLU A 21 -6.25 -21.88 20.38
N PRO A 22 -6.21 -21.99 21.72
CA PRO A 22 -7.18 -21.30 22.58
C PRO A 22 -7.02 -19.77 22.56
N ILE A 23 -5.85 -19.26 22.17
CA ILE A 23 -5.51 -17.84 22.14
C ILE A 23 -5.43 -17.38 20.69
N LEU A 24 -5.96 -16.20 20.39
CA LEU A 24 -5.81 -15.57 19.08
C LEU A 24 -4.33 -15.29 18.78
N THR A 25 -3.84 -15.89 17.69
CA THR A 25 -2.48 -15.79 17.20
C THR A 25 -2.46 -15.11 15.83
N GLU A 26 -1.30 -14.58 15.46
CA GLU A 26 -1.01 -14.21 14.09
C GLU A 26 0.41 -14.65 13.78
N LYS A 27 0.66 -15.00 12.51
CA LYS A 27 1.99 -15.33 12.02
C LYS A 27 2.66 -14.05 11.53
N LEU A 28 3.88 -13.82 11.98
CA LEU A 28 4.78 -12.85 11.35
C LEU A 28 5.44 -13.57 10.18
N ASP A 29 5.27 -13.05 8.97
CA ASP A 29 5.79 -13.64 7.74
C ASP A 29 6.35 -12.54 6.87
N ASN A 30 7.61 -12.69 6.44
CA ASN A 30 8.34 -11.71 5.64
C ASN A 30 8.32 -10.31 6.27
N THR A 31 8.64 -10.21 7.55
CA THR A 31 8.72 -8.93 8.27
C THR A 31 10.17 -8.60 8.65
N LEU A 32 10.47 -7.31 8.80
CA LEU A 32 11.76 -6.92 9.39
C LEU A 32 11.84 -7.34 10.86
N LEU A 33 10.72 -7.40 11.58
CA LEU A 33 10.72 -7.89 12.96
C LEU A 33 11.22 -9.33 13.05
N GLU A 34 10.72 -10.21 12.18
CA GLU A 34 11.16 -11.60 12.06
C GLU A 34 12.66 -11.70 11.71
N LEU A 35 13.14 -10.86 10.80
CA LEU A 35 14.56 -10.80 10.44
C LEU A 35 15.47 -10.51 11.64
N TYR A 36 15.09 -9.54 12.48
CA TYR A 36 15.90 -9.10 13.62
C TYR A 36 15.75 -9.98 14.87
N PHE A 37 14.63 -10.69 14.97
CA PHE A 37 14.27 -11.51 16.12
C PHE A 37 13.72 -12.87 15.66
N PRO A 38 14.57 -13.72 15.05
CA PRO A 38 14.15 -15.05 14.66
C PRO A 38 13.67 -15.80 15.91
N ASP A 39 12.58 -16.54 15.77
CA ASP A 39 12.00 -17.42 16.79
C ASP A 39 11.55 -16.74 18.10
N THR A 40 11.45 -15.41 18.13
CA THR A 40 11.01 -14.69 19.33
C THR A 40 9.48 -14.62 19.40
N PRO A 41 8.84 -15.10 20.49
CA PRO A 41 7.41 -14.99 20.66
C PRO A 41 7.02 -13.56 21.04
N PHE A 42 6.20 -12.93 20.21
CA PHE A 42 5.65 -11.60 20.46
C PHE A 42 4.16 -11.64 20.81
N SER A 43 3.73 -10.55 21.45
CA SER A 43 2.34 -10.29 21.76
C SER A 43 1.90 -8.92 21.24
N PHE A 44 0.63 -8.82 20.90
CA PHE A 44 0.01 -7.64 20.34
C PHE A 44 -1.13 -7.16 21.22
N GLY A 45 -1.06 -5.88 21.58
CA GLY A 45 -2.13 -5.15 22.23
C GLY A 45 -2.72 -4.11 21.31
N HIS A 46 -3.87 -3.55 21.69
CA HIS A 46 -4.56 -2.50 20.94
C HIS A 46 -5.00 -1.38 21.88
N ILE A 47 -4.86 -0.15 21.42
CA ILE A 47 -5.38 1.04 22.10
C ILE A 47 -6.60 1.58 21.37
N ASP A 48 -7.54 2.06 22.16
CA ASP A 48 -8.74 2.76 21.74
C ASP A 48 -8.91 4.07 22.52
N GLU A 49 -9.98 4.81 22.24
CA GLU A 49 -10.29 6.09 22.89
C GLU A 49 -10.45 6.01 24.42
N LYS A 50 -10.65 4.80 24.96
CA LYS A 50 -10.83 4.56 26.41
C LYS A 50 -9.56 4.07 27.09
N SER A 51 -8.48 3.87 26.32
CA SER A 51 -7.22 3.35 26.84
C SER A 51 -6.46 4.43 27.61
N THR A 52 -5.83 4.04 28.71
CA THR A 52 -5.03 4.96 29.54
C THR A 52 -3.53 4.69 29.38
N VAL A 53 -2.70 5.64 29.81
CA VAL A 53 -1.23 5.48 29.80
C VAL A 53 -0.79 4.29 30.65
N ASP A 54 -1.46 4.04 31.78
CA ASP A 54 -1.14 2.92 32.67
C ASP A 54 -1.38 1.55 32.02
N ASP A 55 -2.30 1.48 31.06
CA ASP A 55 -2.61 0.24 30.34
C ASP A 55 -1.45 -0.18 29.41
N LEU A 56 -0.60 0.78 28.97
CA LEU A 56 0.57 0.50 28.14
C LEU A 56 1.67 -0.28 28.86
N TYR A 57 1.63 -0.34 30.18
CA TYR A 57 2.66 -0.96 31.02
C TYR A 57 2.19 -2.26 31.67
N LYS A 58 0.97 -2.71 31.37
CA LYS A 58 0.40 -3.97 31.86
C LYS A 58 0.47 -5.00 30.74
N HIS A 59 1.08 -6.13 31.04
CA HIS A 59 1.14 -7.27 30.12
C HIS A 59 0.94 -8.58 30.92
N PRO A 60 0.19 -9.58 30.42
CA PRO A 60 -0.09 -10.81 31.16
C PRO A 60 1.17 -11.57 31.61
N ASP A 61 2.16 -11.65 30.71
CA ASP A 61 3.43 -12.34 30.95
C ASP A 61 4.58 -11.36 31.35
N GLY A 62 4.28 -10.10 31.67
CA GLY A 62 5.30 -9.11 32.04
C GLY A 62 6.24 -8.64 30.90
N HIS A 63 5.89 -8.91 29.64
CA HIS A 63 6.58 -8.34 28.48
C HIS A 63 6.48 -6.81 28.47
N VAL A 64 7.45 -6.18 27.80
CA VAL A 64 7.55 -4.72 27.71
C VAL A 64 7.13 -4.24 26.33
N LEU A 65 6.59 -3.02 26.27
CA LEU A 65 6.26 -2.37 25.01
C LEU A 65 7.55 -2.08 24.21
N LEU A 66 7.64 -2.62 23.00
CA LEU A 66 8.81 -2.49 22.12
C LEU A 66 8.57 -1.44 21.04
N LEU A 67 7.45 -1.53 20.33
CA LEU A 67 7.10 -0.71 19.16
C LEU A 67 5.60 -0.42 19.15
N SER A 68 5.19 0.62 18.43
CA SER A 68 3.77 0.88 18.13
C SER A 68 3.57 1.25 16.67
N SER A 69 2.39 0.91 16.14
CA SER A 69 1.96 1.25 14.79
C SER A 69 0.47 1.61 14.82
N LYS A 70 0.16 2.92 14.72
CA LYS A 70 -1.20 3.43 14.93
C LYS A 70 -1.73 2.96 16.31
N SER A 71 -2.86 2.25 16.34
CA SER A 71 -3.47 1.67 17.54
C SER A 71 -2.84 0.35 17.99
N ARG A 72 -1.97 -0.26 17.18
CA ARG A 72 -1.38 -1.58 17.47
C ARG A 72 -0.08 -1.44 18.24
N LEU A 73 0.05 -2.22 19.31
CA LEU A 73 1.20 -2.21 20.21
C LEU A 73 1.91 -3.57 20.17
N LEU A 74 3.23 -3.57 19.97
CA LEU A 74 4.06 -4.77 20.02
C LEU A 74 4.73 -4.91 21.38
N TYR A 75 4.51 -6.04 22.04
CA TYR A 75 5.15 -6.42 23.29
C TYR A 75 6.05 -7.64 23.10
N GLY A 76 7.17 -7.65 23.81
CA GLY A 76 8.09 -8.78 23.83
C GLY A 76 8.96 -8.83 25.08
N PRO A 77 9.81 -9.86 25.18
CA PRO A 77 10.76 -9.99 26.28
C PRO A 77 11.66 -8.75 26.42
N ARG A 78 12.11 -8.47 27.65
CA ARG A 78 12.85 -7.24 27.95
C ARG A 78 14.19 -7.18 27.21
N GLU A 79 14.82 -8.33 26.98
CA GLU A 79 16.05 -8.49 26.21
C GLU A 79 15.94 -7.97 24.77
N CYS A 80 14.73 -7.96 24.17
CA CYS A 80 14.53 -7.43 22.83
C CYS A 80 14.80 -5.92 22.75
N LEU A 81 14.69 -5.19 23.88
CA LEU A 81 14.93 -3.74 23.92
C LEU A 81 16.34 -3.37 23.46
N GLU A 82 17.35 -4.21 23.70
CA GLU A 82 18.73 -3.89 23.29
C GLU A 82 18.83 -3.73 21.77
N THR A 83 18.24 -4.67 21.02
CA THR A 83 18.21 -4.61 19.56
C THR A 83 17.28 -3.49 19.06
N ILE A 84 16.12 -3.30 19.68
CA ILE A 84 15.21 -2.19 19.35
C ILE A 84 15.88 -0.83 19.58
N GLU A 85 16.71 -0.68 20.60
CA GLU A 85 17.47 0.55 20.89
C GLU A 85 18.58 0.81 19.90
N LYS A 86 19.17 -0.24 19.31
CA LYS A 86 20.12 -0.09 18.20
C LYS A 86 19.41 0.30 16.89
N LEU A 87 18.22 -0.26 16.64
CA LEU A 87 17.42 0.04 15.46
C LEU A 87 16.78 1.43 15.53
N CYS A 88 16.25 1.80 16.70
CA CYS A 88 15.58 3.05 17.00
C CYS A 88 16.17 3.70 18.27
N PRO A 89 17.39 4.28 18.20
CA PRO A 89 18.02 5.00 19.31
C PRO A 89 17.15 6.08 19.95
N ASP A 90 16.37 6.82 19.16
CA ASP A 90 15.37 7.73 19.71
C ASP A 90 14.09 6.96 20.03
N ARG A 91 13.60 7.11 21.26
CA ARG A 91 12.37 6.44 21.70
C ARG A 91 11.16 6.82 20.85
N LYS A 92 11.10 8.03 20.30
CA LYS A 92 9.99 8.45 19.43
C LYS A 92 9.91 7.62 18.14
N ASP A 93 11.06 7.12 17.66
CA ASP A 93 11.17 6.37 16.41
C ASP A 93 10.51 5.00 16.53
N ARG A 94 10.41 4.45 17.76
CA ARG A 94 9.69 3.21 18.05
C ARG A 94 8.19 3.29 17.72
N GLY A 95 7.61 4.49 17.84
CA GLY A 95 6.23 4.75 17.44
C GLY A 95 6.08 5.27 16.01
N ALA A 96 7.05 6.04 15.52
CA ALA A 96 7.02 6.58 14.16
C ALA A 96 7.29 5.51 13.08
N TYR A 97 8.14 4.53 13.38
CA TYR A 97 8.60 3.53 12.41
C TYR A 97 8.20 2.09 12.76
N GLY A 98 7.42 1.88 13.82
CA GLY A 98 6.97 0.54 14.19
C GLY A 98 6.23 -0.17 13.04
N SER A 99 5.48 0.56 12.22
CA SER A 99 4.80 -0.01 11.04
C SER A 99 5.77 -0.63 10.02
N ILE A 100 6.99 -0.10 9.92
CA ILE A 100 8.04 -0.57 8.99
C ILE A 100 8.60 -1.91 9.45
N LEU A 101 8.69 -2.12 10.77
CA LEU A 101 9.16 -3.37 11.34
C LEU A 101 8.08 -4.47 11.32
N LEU A 102 6.82 -4.07 11.58
CA LEU A 102 5.69 -4.98 11.76
C LEU A 102 5.03 -5.47 10.47
N GLY A 103 4.87 -4.60 9.48
CA GLY A 103 4.15 -4.97 8.26
C GLY A 103 4.89 -6.02 7.42
N SER A 104 4.13 -7.01 6.95
CA SER A 104 4.62 -8.06 6.07
C SER A 104 4.90 -7.56 4.66
N CYS A 105 5.88 -8.18 4.03
CA CYS A 105 6.15 -8.13 2.60
C CYS A 105 5.54 -9.36 1.91
N LYS A 106 5.16 -9.22 0.64
CA LYS A 106 4.64 -10.32 -0.17
C LYS A 106 5.74 -11.37 -0.40
N ASP A 107 6.89 -10.90 -0.85
CA ASP A 107 8.09 -11.69 -1.10
C ASP A 107 9.32 -11.01 -0.50
N ALA A 108 10.36 -11.78 -0.23
CA ALA A 108 11.62 -11.27 0.30
C ALA A 108 12.83 -12.09 -0.13
N ILE A 109 13.98 -11.41 -0.25
CA ILE A 109 15.28 -12.01 -0.56
C ILE A 109 16.26 -11.62 0.53
N TYR A 110 17.14 -12.55 0.91
CA TYR A 110 18.24 -12.29 1.84
C TYR A 110 19.60 -12.73 1.28
N LYS A 111 20.40 -11.77 0.80
CA LYS A 111 21.72 -12.06 0.19
C LYS A 111 22.68 -10.88 0.26
N GLU A 112 23.94 -11.11 -0.08
CA GLU A 112 24.90 -10.02 -0.29
C GLU A 112 24.55 -9.21 -1.53
N MET A 113 24.62 -7.88 -1.40
CA MET A 113 24.28 -6.94 -2.46
C MET A 113 25.29 -5.79 -2.50
N ASN A 114 25.53 -5.28 -3.70
CA ASN A 114 26.27 -4.05 -3.94
C ASN A 114 25.29 -2.86 -3.97
N VAL A 115 25.27 -2.08 -2.90
CA VAL A 115 24.36 -0.96 -2.69
C VAL A 115 25.14 0.34 -2.80
N LEU A 116 24.79 1.16 -3.79
CA LEU A 116 25.28 2.54 -3.88
C LEU A 116 24.37 3.47 -3.08
N VAL A 117 24.89 4.04 -2.00
CA VAL A 117 24.18 5.03 -1.19
C VAL A 117 24.52 6.43 -1.71
N VAL A 118 23.50 7.23 -1.99
CA VAL A 118 23.62 8.59 -2.52
C VAL A 118 22.99 9.58 -1.55
N ASP A 119 23.68 10.65 -1.22
CA ASP A 119 23.06 11.80 -0.55
C ASP A 119 22.10 12.49 -1.55
N ASP A 120 20.80 12.39 -1.29
CA ASP A 120 19.73 12.92 -2.14
C ASP A 120 19.58 14.45 -2.08
N ALA A 121 20.31 15.13 -1.19
CA ALA A 121 20.43 16.59 -1.18
C ALA A 121 21.60 17.09 -2.04
N THR A 122 22.71 16.36 -2.10
CA THR A 122 23.97 16.86 -2.70
C THR A 122 24.46 16.05 -3.91
N GLY A 123 23.99 14.82 -4.07
CA GLY A 123 24.48 13.85 -5.05
C GLY A 123 25.80 13.15 -4.66
N GLU A 124 26.33 13.40 -3.46
CA GLU A 124 27.53 12.71 -2.96
C GLU A 124 27.30 11.19 -2.94
N ASN A 125 28.28 10.42 -3.41
CA ASN A 125 28.15 8.96 -3.59
C ASN A 125 29.50 8.23 -3.48
N GLY A 126 30.48 8.82 -2.79
CA GLY A 126 31.83 8.25 -2.66
C GLY A 126 32.68 8.30 -3.95
N GLY A 127 32.27 9.10 -4.95
CA GLY A 127 33.01 9.28 -6.20
C GLY A 127 32.88 8.10 -7.17
N ILE A 128 31.78 7.33 -7.08
CA ILE A 128 31.44 6.22 -7.99
C ILE A 128 30.82 6.77 -9.29
N LEU A 129 29.96 7.78 -9.18
CA LEU A 129 29.31 8.49 -10.27
C LEU A 129 29.55 10.01 -10.13
N PRO A 130 29.46 10.79 -11.22
CA PRO A 130 29.40 12.25 -11.11
C PRO A 130 28.21 12.65 -10.23
N ASN A 131 28.39 13.54 -9.25
CA ASN A 131 27.35 13.87 -8.27
C ASN A 131 26.03 14.29 -8.91
N GLY A 132 26.07 15.15 -9.94
CA GLY A 132 24.85 15.58 -10.64
C GLY A 132 24.13 14.44 -11.36
N LEU A 133 24.83 13.37 -11.74
CA LEU A 133 24.21 12.16 -12.30
C LEU A 133 23.65 11.26 -11.19
N ALA A 134 24.39 11.04 -10.11
CA ALA A 134 23.97 10.24 -8.97
C ALA A 134 22.71 10.81 -8.33
N TRP A 135 22.67 12.13 -8.16
CA TRP A 135 21.50 12.86 -7.67
C TRP A 135 20.24 12.58 -8.50
N ARG A 136 20.36 12.53 -9.84
CA ARG A 136 19.25 12.17 -10.74
C ARG A 136 18.81 10.69 -10.66
N GLN A 137 19.58 9.83 -9.99
CA GLN A 137 19.19 8.44 -9.77
C GLN A 137 18.30 8.27 -8.55
N VAL A 138 18.19 9.29 -7.70
CA VAL A 138 17.48 9.19 -6.43
C VAL A 138 16.49 10.35 -6.23
N GLY A 139 15.62 10.21 -5.25
CA GLY A 139 14.74 11.26 -4.72
C GLY A 139 14.43 10.95 -3.25
N ASP A 140 13.52 11.69 -2.62
CA ASP A 140 13.12 11.42 -1.23
C ASP A 140 12.57 10.00 -1.08
N CYS A 141 13.32 9.13 -0.40
CA CYS A 141 13.05 7.71 -0.24
C CYS A 141 12.83 6.95 -1.57
N HIS A 142 13.37 7.46 -2.68
CA HIS A 142 13.25 6.85 -4.01
C HIS A 142 14.61 6.46 -4.57
N GLY A 143 14.75 5.21 -4.97
CA GLY A 143 15.99 4.62 -5.48
C GLY A 143 15.80 3.81 -6.76
N LYS A 144 16.83 3.04 -7.13
CA LYS A 144 16.85 2.16 -8.29
C LYS A 144 17.24 0.73 -7.91
N ILE A 145 16.70 -0.23 -8.64
CA ILE A 145 16.99 -1.66 -8.51
C ILE A 145 17.41 -2.22 -9.87
N SER A 146 18.39 -3.11 -9.87
CA SER A 146 18.81 -3.80 -11.09
C SER A 146 17.67 -4.68 -11.64
N PRO A 147 17.54 -4.86 -12.97
CA PRO A 147 16.44 -5.64 -13.53
C PRO A 147 16.45 -7.10 -13.07
N SER A 148 17.64 -7.69 -12.89
CA SER A 148 17.78 -9.05 -12.37
C SER A 148 17.27 -9.20 -10.94
N LEU A 149 17.60 -8.26 -10.06
CA LEU A 149 17.11 -8.29 -8.68
C LEU A 149 15.61 -7.98 -8.61
N ALA A 150 15.10 -7.08 -9.46
CA ALA A 150 13.68 -6.79 -9.54
C ALA A 150 12.85 -8.01 -9.99
N LEU A 151 13.33 -8.74 -11.00
CA LEU A 151 12.69 -10.00 -11.43
C LEU A 151 12.72 -11.07 -10.34
N GLU A 152 13.82 -11.18 -9.60
CA GLU A 152 13.93 -12.14 -8.49
C GLU A 152 13.02 -11.78 -7.32
N LEU A 153 12.85 -10.48 -7.02
CA LEU A 153 12.08 -10.01 -5.87
C LEU A 153 10.58 -9.94 -6.16
N SER A 154 10.21 -9.54 -7.37
CA SER A 154 8.85 -9.11 -7.70
C SER A 154 8.31 -9.65 -9.03
N GLU A 155 9.07 -10.52 -9.70
CA GLU A 155 8.70 -11.13 -10.98
C GLU A 155 8.44 -10.12 -12.12
N THR A 156 8.81 -8.85 -11.94
CA THR A 156 8.53 -7.77 -12.89
C THR A 156 9.63 -6.70 -12.91
N VAL A 157 9.74 -6.02 -14.06
CA VAL A 157 10.59 -4.82 -14.25
C VAL A 157 9.79 -3.59 -14.66
N GLU A 158 8.48 -3.72 -14.80
CA GLU A 158 7.60 -2.66 -15.31
C GLU A 158 7.02 -1.77 -14.19
N GLN A 159 7.06 -2.25 -12.96
CA GLN A 159 6.42 -1.61 -11.81
C GLN A 159 7.46 -1.07 -10.82
N VAL A 160 7.11 0.04 -10.16
CA VAL A 160 7.87 0.54 -9.02
C VAL A 160 7.52 -0.31 -7.80
N ILE A 161 8.56 -0.72 -7.06
CA ILE A 161 8.43 -1.58 -5.89
C ILE A 161 8.50 -0.70 -4.64
N GLN A 162 7.46 -0.70 -3.81
CA GLN A 162 7.57 -0.21 -2.44
C GLN A 162 8.31 -1.28 -1.63
N HIS A 163 9.44 -0.93 -1.06
CA HIS A 163 10.30 -1.90 -0.39
C HIS A 163 10.45 -1.62 1.11
N ARG A 164 10.75 -2.69 1.84
CA ARG A 164 11.35 -2.66 3.17
C ARG A 164 12.71 -3.32 3.08
N LEU A 165 13.69 -2.80 3.80
CA LEU A 165 15.05 -3.30 3.73
C LEU A 165 15.68 -3.35 5.12
N GLY A 166 16.40 -4.42 5.42
CA GLY A 166 17.13 -4.61 6.67
C GLY A 166 18.59 -4.96 6.39
N ILE A 167 19.49 -4.40 7.20
CA ILE A 167 20.92 -4.73 7.24
C ILE A 167 21.23 -5.19 8.67
N PRO A 168 21.05 -6.49 8.98
CA PRO A 168 21.13 -7.00 10.35
C PRO A 168 22.44 -6.66 11.05
N ASP A 169 23.57 -6.87 10.38
CA ASP A 169 24.92 -6.67 10.92
C ASP A 169 25.20 -5.20 11.31
N GLN A 170 24.42 -4.27 10.81
CA GLN A 170 24.55 -2.84 11.10
C GLN A 170 23.41 -2.28 11.95
N PHE A 171 22.42 -3.12 12.32
CA PHE A 171 21.18 -2.69 12.98
C PHE A 171 20.50 -1.52 12.23
N ARG A 172 20.36 -1.65 10.91
CA ARG A 172 19.76 -0.61 10.05
C ARG A 172 18.58 -1.12 9.27
N PHE A 173 17.58 -0.27 9.11
CA PHE A 173 16.50 -0.56 8.19
C PHE A 173 16.18 0.65 7.32
N ALA A 174 15.58 0.38 6.17
CA ALA A 174 15.21 1.38 5.20
C ALA A 174 13.81 1.08 4.63
N LYS A 175 13.17 2.14 4.17
CA LYS A 175 11.89 2.10 3.46
C LYS A 175 11.96 3.07 2.30
N GLY A 176 11.35 2.69 1.18
CA GLY A 176 11.25 3.58 0.05
C GLY A 176 10.57 2.94 -1.14
N THR A 177 10.85 3.50 -2.30
CA THR A 177 10.44 2.95 -3.59
C THR A 177 11.64 2.69 -4.47
N LEU A 178 11.59 1.63 -5.27
CA LEU A 178 12.64 1.23 -6.20
C LEU A 178 12.06 1.16 -7.61
N ALA A 179 12.63 1.94 -8.52
CA ALA A 179 12.33 1.80 -9.94
C ALA A 179 13.36 0.90 -10.62
N PRO A 180 12.94 -0.15 -11.34
CA PRO A 180 13.85 -0.95 -12.16
C PRO A 180 14.62 -0.09 -13.16
N LYS A 181 15.94 -0.28 -13.23
CA LYS A 181 16.81 0.42 -14.18
C LYS A 181 18.06 -0.40 -14.46
N ASN A 182 18.53 -0.43 -15.71
CA ASN A 182 19.82 -1.03 -16.04
C ASN A 182 20.97 -0.21 -15.43
N LEU A 183 21.52 -0.68 -14.31
CA LEU A 183 22.58 0.01 -13.57
C LEU A 183 23.96 -0.18 -14.20
N ASN A 184 24.17 -1.24 -14.99
CA ASN A 184 25.47 -1.57 -15.60
C ASN A 184 25.88 -0.60 -16.72
N GLN A 185 24.97 0.26 -17.18
CA GLN A 185 25.21 1.22 -18.26
C GLN A 185 25.47 2.64 -17.75
N LEU A 186 25.63 2.83 -16.44
CA LEU A 186 25.93 4.14 -15.88
C LEU A 186 27.40 4.51 -16.15
N PRO A 187 27.71 5.79 -16.43
CA PRO A 187 29.08 6.27 -16.66
C PRO A 187 29.85 6.39 -15.33
N TYR A 188 30.33 5.25 -14.84
CA TYR A 188 31.13 5.15 -13.63
C TYR A 188 32.46 5.93 -13.76
N LEU A 189 32.83 6.65 -12.69
CA LEU A 189 34.10 7.36 -12.60
C LEU A 189 35.25 6.45 -12.18
N LYS A 190 34.95 5.37 -11.44
CA LYS A 190 35.92 4.40 -10.94
C LYS A 190 35.35 2.99 -11.06
N GLY A 191 36.07 2.13 -11.77
CA GLY A 191 35.68 0.75 -12.00
C GLY A 191 34.35 0.63 -12.78
N ASN A 192 33.76 -0.56 -12.70
CA ASN A 192 32.41 -0.84 -13.21
C ASN A 192 31.71 -1.79 -12.23
N PRO A 193 31.32 -1.31 -11.04
CA PRO A 193 30.71 -2.16 -10.03
C PRO A 193 29.38 -2.70 -10.56
N GLN A 194 29.14 -3.99 -10.37
CA GLN A 194 27.85 -4.61 -10.63
C GLN A 194 26.90 -4.21 -9.51
N LEU A 195 26.20 -3.09 -9.66
CA LEU A 195 25.27 -2.58 -8.65
C LEU A 195 23.95 -3.36 -8.66
N ASP A 196 23.47 -3.67 -7.47
CA ASP A 196 22.16 -4.26 -7.26
C ASP A 196 21.12 -3.16 -6.95
N LEU A 197 21.52 -2.19 -6.13
CA LEU A 197 20.65 -1.12 -5.64
C LEU A 197 21.36 0.24 -5.68
N ILE A 198 20.58 1.30 -5.94
CA ILE A 198 20.95 2.68 -5.63
C ILE A 198 19.91 3.21 -4.65
N LEU A 199 20.33 3.59 -3.44
CA LEU A 199 19.45 4.08 -2.39
C LEU A 199 19.81 5.49 -1.95
N PRO A 200 18.83 6.38 -1.73
CA PRO A 200 19.10 7.67 -1.11
C PRO A 200 19.37 7.51 0.40
N THR A 201 20.12 8.44 0.98
CA THR A 201 20.30 8.53 2.43
C THR A 201 18.97 8.67 3.17
N SER A 202 17.98 9.35 2.57
CA SER A 202 16.64 9.50 3.13
C SER A 202 15.86 8.20 3.29
N SER A 203 16.18 7.13 2.54
CA SER A 203 15.50 5.83 2.69
C SER A 203 15.77 5.18 4.05
N PHE A 204 16.93 5.43 4.66
CA PHE A 204 17.34 4.79 5.92
C PHE A 204 16.66 5.46 7.12
N LYS A 205 16.09 4.63 8.00
CA LYS A 205 15.27 5.04 9.14
C LYS A 205 15.85 4.51 10.45
N GLY A 206 15.29 4.98 11.57
CA GLY A 206 15.64 4.51 12.90
C GLY A 206 16.97 5.04 13.45
N GLY A 207 18.02 5.14 12.63
CA GLY A 207 19.20 5.92 12.99
C GLY A 207 18.93 7.42 12.86
N ASP A 208 19.00 8.17 13.96
CA ASP A 208 19.01 9.64 13.86
C ASP A 208 20.09 10.04 12.84
N LYS A 209 19.76 10.98 11.94
CA LYS A 209 20.70 11.63 11.00
C LYS A 209 21.99 12.07 11.71
N LYS A 210 21.95 12.28 13.02
CA LYS A 210 23.10 12.66 13.85
C LYS A 210 23.84 11.50 14.52
N ASN A 211 23.14 10.46 14.97
CA ASN A 211 23.73 9.46 15.87
C ASN A 211 24.39 8.29 15.13
N ASN A 212 23.90 7.95 13.94
CA ASN A 212 24.51 6.92 13.11
C ASN A 212 24.07 7.04 11.65
N PRO A 213 24.29 8.17 10.96
CA PRO A 213 23.91 8.30 9.56
C PRO A 213 24.66 7.27 8.70
N ILE A 214 24.00 6.75 7.67
CA ILE A 214 24.71 5.96 6.66
C ILE A 214 25.53 6.90 5.78
N SER A 215 26.78 6.56 5.53
CA SER A 215 27.65 7.37 4.67
C SER A 215 27.34 7.11 3.19
N PRO A 216 27.30 8.15 2.33
CA PRO A 216 27.27 7.95 0.89
C PRO A 216 28.48 7.15 0.40
N GLY A 217 28.29 6.31 -0.62
CA GLY A 217 29.33 5.42 -1.12
C GLY A 217 28.82 4.06 -1.56
N LEU A 218 29.72 3.23 -2.08
CA LEU A 218 29.44 1.84 -2.41
C LEU A 218 29.61 0.96 -1.17
N HIS A 219 28.57 0.20 -0.84
CA HIS A 219 28.53 -0.73 0.28
C HIS A 219 28.26 -2.13 -0.24
N GLN A 220 29.13 -3.09 0.08
CA GLN A 220 28.86 -4.51 -0.12
C GLN A 220 28.38 -5.08 1.21
N VAL A 221 27.10 -5.38 1.30
CA VAL A 221 26.43 -5.72 2.56
C VAL A 221 25.43 -6.83 2.36
N LYS A 222 25.22 -7.65 3.39
CA LYS A 222 24.15 -8.65 3.42
C LYS A 222 22.84 -7.95 3.74
N VAL A 223 21.90 -8.04 2.81
CA VAL A 223 20.65 -7.26 2.83
C VAL A 223 19.48 -8.21 2.75
N TRP A 224 18.53 -8.02 3.66
CA TRP A 224 17.17 -8.51 3.49
C TRP A 224 16.36 -7.41 2.81
N ILE A 225 15.70 -7.71 1.70
CA ILE A 225 14.81 -6.78 1.01
C ILE A 225 13.48 -7.48 0.76
N GLY A 226 12.39 -6.80 1.09
CA GLY A 226 11.04 -7.29 0.87
C GLY A 226 10.24 -6.38 -0.05
N GLU A 227 9.45 -6.99 -0.94
CA GLU A 227 8.40 -6.33 -1.70
C GLU A 227 7.21 -6.09 -0.77
N LYS A 228 6.95 -4.83 -0.40
CA LYS A 228 5.71 -4.51 0.32
C LYS A 228 4.53 -4.47 -0.64
N GLU A 229 4.64 -3.66 -1.69
CA GLU A 229 3.60 -3.46 -2.70
C GLU A 229 4.23 -3.05 -4.03
N LEU A 230 3.52 -3.31 -5.13
CA LEU A 230 3.86 -2.82 -6.47
C LEU A 230 2.98 -1.65 -6.86
N SER A 231 3.51 -0.72 -7.65
CA SER A 231 2.72 0.37 -8.23
C SER A 231 1.57 -0.17 -9.08
N GLN A 232 0.37 0.35 -8.88
CA GLN A 232 -0.82 -0.04 -9.63
C GLN A 232 -1.46 1.18 -10.29
N LEU A 233 -2.14 0.96 -11.41
CA LEU A 233 -3.06 1.95 -11.97
C LEU A 233 -4.36 1.96 -11.14
N GLY A 234 -4.66 3.11 -10.56
CA GLY A 234 -5.91 3.39 -9.86
C GLY A 234 -6.85 4.25 -10.70
N LYS A 235 -8.15 4.18 -10.40
CA LYS A 235 -9.13 5.16 -10.85
C LYS A 235 -9.51 6.00 -9.64
N ILE A 236 -9.44 7.32 -9.78
CA ILE A 236 -9.95 8.26 -8.76
C ILE A 236 -11.19 8.97 -9.32
N ALA A 237 -12.13 9.31 -8.46
CA ALA A 237 -13.29 10.08 -8.88
C ALA A 237 -12.86 11.53 -9.16
N THR A 238 -13.30 12.09 -10.28
CA THR A 238 -13.01 13.50 -10.64
C THR A 238 -13.45 14.47 -9.56
N SER A 239 -14.51 14.14 -8.80
CA SER A 239 -14.97 14.93 -7.66
C SER A 239 -13.91 15.16 -6.58
N GLN A 240 -13.00 14.20 -6.36
CA GLN A 240 -11.95 14.31 -5.34
C GLN A 240 -10.91 15.38 -5.67
N VAL A 241 -10.67 15.65 -6.96
CA VAL A 241 -9.70 16.67 -7.42
C VAL A 241 -10.36 18.00 -7.76
N HIS A 242 -11.68 18.02 -7.89
CA HIS A 242 -12.47 19.17 -8.33
C HIS A 242 -12.25 20.42 -7.45
N ALA A 243 -12.28 20.26 -6.12
CA ALA A 243 -12.08 21.38 -5.19
C ALA A 243 -10.66 21.99 -5.29
N SER A 244 -9.68 21.18 -5.67
CA SER A 244 -8.27 21.62 -5.78
C SER A 244 -7.92 22.13 -7.18
N PHE A 245 -8.63 21.70 -8.22
CA PHE A 245 -8.35 22.03 -9.62
C PHE A 245 -9.62 22.42 -10.39
N PRO A 246 -10.31 23.52 -10.01
CA PRO A 246 -11.57 23.92 -10.62
C PRO A 246 -11.43 24.26 -12.12
N GLU A 247 -10.29 24.80 -12.54
CA GLU A 247 -10.04 25.09 -13.95
C GLU A 247 -9.90 23.82 -14.81
N GLY A 248 -9.46 22.70 -14.21
CA GLY A 248 -9.34 21.41 -14.90
C GLY A 248 -10.69 20.78 -15.26
N ILE A 249 -11.81 21.28 -14.71
CA ILE A 249 -13.16 20.90 -15.15
C ILE A 249 -13.36 21.25 -16.62
N LYS A 250 -12.74 22.33 -17.10
CA LYS A 250 -12.89 22.76 -18.51
C LYS A 250 -12.43 21.66 -19.47
N ASP A 251 -11.43 20.89 -19.09
CA ASP A 251 -10.97 19.74 -19.88
C ASP A 251 -12.00 18.61 -19.87
N TYR A 252 -12.79 18.48 -18.79
CA TYR A 252 -13.91 17.53 -18.68
C TYR A 252 -15.21 18.01 -19.35
N LEU A 253 -15.37 19.33 -19.57
CA LEU A 253 -16.56 19.86 -20.26
C LEU A 253 -16.70 19.26 -21.66
N LYS A 254 -15.58 19.05 -22.37
CA LYS A 254 -15.60 18.38 -23.67
C LYS A 254 -16.14 16.96 -23.58
N ASP A 255 -15.67 16.18 -22.61
CA ASP A 255 -16.17 14.82 -22.38
C ASP A 255 -17.66 14.81 -22.01
N LEU A 256 -18.11 15.80 -21.23
CA LEU A 256 -19.53 15.97 -20.91
C LEU A 256 -20.37 16.33 -22.14
N GLU A 257 -19.89 17.25 -22.97
CA GLU A 257 -20.55 17.64 -24.22
C GLU A 257 -20.64 16.45 -25.19
N ASP A 258 -19.57 15.67 -25.34
CA ASP A 258 -19.54 14.49 -26.20
C ASP A 258 -20.49 13.41 -25.68
N ARG A 259 -20.59 13.24 -24.35
CA ARG A 259 -21.60 12.35 -23.73
C ARG A 259 -23.02 12.85 -23.94
N ALA A 260 -23.25 14.16 -23.80
CA ALA A 260 -24.55 14.77 -24.01
C ALA A 260 -25.01 14.64 -25.47
N LYS A 261 -24.11 14.87 -26.43
CA LYS A 261 -24.35 14.63 -27.87
C LYS A 261 -24.67 13.17 -28.14
N LYS A 262 -23.87 12.24 -27.59
CA LYS A 262 -24.15 10.81 -27.73
C LYS A 262 -25.53 10.45 -27.18
N LEU A 263 -25.93 10.98 -26.03
CA LEU A 263 -27.28 10.76 -25.49
C LEU A 263 -28.36 11.39 -26.37
N GLN A 264 -28.12 12.59 -26.90
CA GLN A 264 -29.02 13.26 -27.84
C GLN A 264 -29.23 12.44 -29.12
N ASP A 265 -28.17 11.82 -29.65
CA ASP A 265 -28.25 10.96 -30.84
C ASP A 265 -29.01 9.66 -30.57
N LEU A 266 -28.88 9.12 -29.35
CA LEU A 266 -29.52 7.86 -28.94
C LEU A 266 -30.97 8.04 -28.50
N GLN A 267 -31.40 9.25 -28.13
CA GLN A 267 -32.71 9.47 -27.48
C GLN A 267 -33.91 9.11 -28.36
N ASP A 268 -33.73 9.14 -29.68
CA ASP A 268 -34.78 8.87 -30.66
C ASP A 268 -34.99 7.37 -30.90
N ASP A 269 -34.02 6.52 -30.54
CA ASP A 269 -34.16 5.06 -30.57
C ASP A 269 -34.13 4.50 -29.13
N PRO A 270 -35.30 4.19 -28.55
CA PRO A 270 -35.39 3.68 -27.17
C PRO A 270 -34.59 2.39 -26.97
N ARG A 271 -34.35 1.60 -28.02
CA ARG A 271 -33.55 0.36 -27.94
C ARG A 271 -32.08 0.68 -27.78
N GLN A 272 -31.56 1.65 -28.52
CA GLN A 272 -30.16 2.07 -28.42
C GLN A 272 -29.90 2.78 -27.09
N LEU A 273 -30.86 3.58 -26.61
CA LEU A 273 -30.78 4.19 -25.28
C LEU A 273 -30.78 3.13 -24.16
N ALA A 274 -31.65 2.11 -24.26
CA ALA A 274 -31.69 1.00 -23.30
C ALA A 274 -30.40 0.18 -23.31
N GLN A 275 -29.85 -0.10 -24.50
CA GLN A 275 -28.56 -0.79 -24.63
C GLN A 275 -27.44 0.02 -23.97
N TYR A 276 -27.39 1.33 -24.24
CA TYR A 276 -26.40 2.23 -23.63
C TYR A 276 -26.52 2.27 -22.10
N PHE A 277 -27.74 2.25 -21.55
CA PHE A 277 -27.96 2.16 -20.10
C PHE A 277 -27.41 0.84 -19.54
N CYS A 278 -27.71 -0.29 -20.17
CA CYS A 278 -27.21 -1.61 -19.75
C CYS A 278 -25.68 -1.66 -19.75
N ASP A 279 -25.03 -1.21 -20.83
CA ASP A 279 -23.56 -1.21 -20.94
C ASP A 279 -22.93 -0.35 -19.83
N LYS A 280 -23.53 0.81 -19.52
CA LYS A 280 -23.09 1.70 -18.44
C LYS A 280 -23.30 1.10 -17.06
N TYR A 281 -24.40 0.39 -16.86
CA TYR A 281 -24.67 -0.31 -15.60
C TYR A 281 -23.65 -1.44 -15.38
N GLU A 282 -23.40 -2.27 -16.38
CA GLU A 282 -22.43 -3.37 -16.33
C GLU A 282 -21.00 -2.84 -16.07
N THR A 283 -20.58 -1.78 -16.76
CA THR A 283 -19.28 -1.14 -16.51
C THR A 283 -19.14 -0.64 -15.07
N ARG A 284 -20.23 -0.14 -14.47
CA ARG A 284 -20.22 0.31 -13.05
C ARG A 284 -20.04 -0.89 -12.11
N GLN A 285 -20.79 -1.97 -12.34
CA GLN A 285 -20.69 -3.20 -11.55
C GLN A 285 -19.28 -3.82 -11.62
N GLU A 286 -18.67 -3.89 -12.81
CA GLU A 286 -17.29 -4.38 -12.97
C GLU A 286 -16.27 -3.56 -12.16
N VAL A 287 -16.43 -2.23 -12.12
CA VAL A 287 -15.57 -1.35 -11.32
C VAL A 287 -15.80 -1.55 -9.82
N GLU A 288 -17.05 -1.70 -9.39
CA GLU A 288 -17.39 -1.99 -7.99
C GLU A 288 -16.83 -3.34 -7.53
N ASP A 289 -16.98 -4.38 -8.35
CA ASP A 289 -16.49 -5.73 -8.05
C ASP A 289 -14.95 -5.78 -8.03
N HIS A 290 -14.29 -5.08 -8.96
CA HIS A 290 -12.84 -4.94 -8.95
C HIS A 290 -12.32 -4.19 -7.71
N ASN A 291 -13.08 -3.21 -7.22
CA ASN A 291 -12.74 -2.49 -5.98
C ASN A 291 -13.00 -3.34 -4.72
N LYS A 292 -14.09 -4.09 -4.66
CA LYS A 292 -14.39 -5.02 -3.55
C LYS A 292 -13.34 -6.14 -3.44
N ASN A 293 -12.92 -6.71 -4.56
CA ASN A 293 -11.88 -7.76 -4.59
C ASN A 293 -10.50 -7.24 -4.16
N LYS A 294 -10.17 -5.96 -4.45
CA LYS A 294 -8.95 -5.32 -3.96
C LYS A 294 -8.94 -5.11 -2.44
N ASN A 295 -10.09 -4.78 -1.84
CA ASN A 295 -10.19 -4.57 -0.40
C ASN A 295 -10.06 -5.88 0.40
N HIS A 296 -10.53 -7.01 -0.12
CA HIS A 296 -10.37 -8.30 0.55
C HIS A 296 -8.93 -8.83 0.62
N ALA A 297 -8.04 -8.43 -0.31
CA ALA A 297 -6.65 -8.86 -0.31
C ALA A 297 -5.73 -8.04 0.62
N ASN A 298 -6.15 -6.84 1.04
CA ASN A 298 -5.32 -5.87 1.78
C ASN A 298 -5.85 -5.55 3.20
N ASN A 299 -6.59 -6.48 3.79
CA ASN A 299 -7.45 -6.23 4.96
C ASN A 299 -6.76 -5.94 6.31
N TYR A 300 -5.48 -5.54 6.34
CA TYR A 300 -4.80 -5.21 7.61
C TYR A 300 -3.98 -3.91 7.64
N ASP A 301 -4.00 -3.05 6.62
CA ASP A 301 -3.32 -1.74 6.71
C ASP A 301 -4.06 -0.54 6.04
N ASN A 302 -5.13 -0.78 5.28
CA ASN A 302 -5.84 0.26 4.51
C ASN A 302 -7.11 0.81 5.19
N GLU A 303 -6.98 1.40 6.38
CA GLU A 303 -8.05 2.23 6.98
C GLU A 303 -7.79 3.73 6.81
N GLN A 304 -6.99 4.14 5.81
CA GLN A 304 -6.69 5.56 5.58
C GLN A 304 -7.27 6.14 4.29
N ASP A 305 -7.89 5.31 3.44
CA ASP A 305 -8.54 5.75 2.19
C ASP A 305 -10.06 5.50 2.16
N ALA A 306 -10.69 5.18 3.30
CA ALA A 306 -12.14 5.27 3.44
C ALA A 306 -12.56 6.75 3.58
N ILE A 307 -12.22 7.56 2.58
CA ILE A 307 -12.83 8.87 2.40
C ILE A 307 -14.23 8.58 1.88
N GLU A 308 -15.23 8.89 2.70
CA GLU A 308 -16.66 8.87 2.36
C GLU A 308 -16.83 9.37 0.92
N SER A 309 -17.11 8.43 0.00
CA SER A 309 -17.59 8.79 -1.31
C SER A 309 -18.96 9.40 -1.10
N ASP A 310 -19.03 10.74 -1.15
CA ASP A 310 -20.27 11.50 -1.07
C ASP A 310 -21.09 11.39 -2.38
N SER A 311 -21.26 10.14 -2.82
CA SER A 311 -22.09 9.70 -3.93
C SER A 311 -22.31 8.18 -3.86
N GLU A 312 -22.54 7.60 -2.68
CA GLU A 312 -23.33 6.36 -2.67
C GLU A 312 -24.74 6.76 -3.12
N PRO A 313 -25.25 6.27 -4.27
CA PRO A 313 -26.66 6.40 -4.54
C PRO A 313 -27.38 5.77 -3.35
N SER A 314 -28.35 6.49 -2.77
CA SER A 314 -29.16 5.94 -1.67
C SER A 314 -29.53 4.48 -1.98
N LYS A 315 -29.54 3.59 -0.98
CA LYS A 315 -29.87 2.16 -1.18
C LYS A 315 -31.13 1.96 -2.03
N THR A 316 -32.08 2.91 -1.96
CA THR A 316 -33.29 3.00 -2.77
C THR A 316 -33.03 3.24 -4.27
N ASN A 317 -32.09 4.13 -4.62
CA ASN A 317 -31.70 4.39 -6.01
C ASN A 317 -30.97 3.20 -6.64
N GLN A 318 -30.12 2.51 -5.89
CA GLN A 318 -29.38 1.34 -6.39
C GLN A 318 -30.31 0.14 -6.66
N GLN A 319 -31.32 -0.07 -5.81
CA GLN A 319 -32.35 -1.09 -6.01
C GLN A 319 -33.23 -0.80 -7.24
N ASN A 320 -33.54 0.47 -7.49
CA ASN A 320 -34.32 0.89 -8.67
C ASN A 320 -33.51 0.73 -9.97
N ASP A 321 -32.23 1.12 -9.97
CA ASP A 321 -31.34 0.96 -11.12
C ASP A 321 -31.19 -0.52 -11.51
N ASP A 322 -31.04 -1.43 -10.53
CA ASP A 322 -30.93 -2.87 -10.75
C ASP A 322 -32.21 -3.47 -11.35
N LEU A 323 -33.37 -3.06 -10.84
CA LEU A 323 -34.67 -3.49 -11.38
C LEU A 323 -34.84 -3.03 -12.84
N ILE A 324 -34.55 -1.76 -13.12
CA ILE A 324 -34.63 -1.19 -14.47
C ILE A 324 -33.65 -1.89 -15.41
N TYR A 325 -32.41 -2.12 -14.97
CA TYR A 325 -31.40 -2.87 -15.72
C TYR A 325 -31.90 -4.25 -16.12
N ARG A 326 -32.41 -5.04 -15.17
CA ARG A 326 -32.90 -6.41 -15.44
C ARG A 326 -34.04 -6.42 -16.44
N ILE A 327 -34.98 -5.48 -16.32
CA ILE A 327 -36.13 -5.35 -17.23
C ILE A 327 -35.66 -5.03 -18.65
N LEU A 328 -34.81 -4.00 -18.81
CA LEU A 328 -34.30 -3.58 -20.11
C LEU A 328 -33.42 -4.66 -20.76
N LYS A 329 -32.54 -5.30 -19.98
CA LYS A 329 -31.66 -6.37 -20.46
C LYS A 329 -32.46 -7.58 -20.93
N ALA A 330 -33.52 -7.96 -20.22
CA ALA A 330 -34.39 -9.06 -20.61
C ALA A 330 -35.15 -8.76 -21.91
N ASP A 331 -35.70 -7.54 -22.06
CA ASP A 331 -36.43 -7.14 -23.27
C ASP A 331 -35.50 -7.11 -24.51
N LEU A 332 -34.30 -6.54 -24.35
CA LEU A 332 -33.27 -6.52 -25.41
C LEU A 332 -32.81 -7.92 -25.82
N SER A 333 -32.59 -8.81 -24.84
CA SER A 333 -32.11 -10.18 -25.08
C SER A 333 -33.16 -11.07 -25.75
N SER A 334 -34.45 -10.79 -25.52
CA SER A 334 -35.56 -11.53 -26.12
C SER A 334 -35.75 -11.26 -27.61
N SER A 335 -35.07 -10.25 -28.18
CA SER A 335 -35.23 -9.75 -29.57
C SER A 335 -36.63 -9.25 -29.93
N HIS A 336 -37.60 -9.31 -29.02
CA HIS A 336 -38.98 -8.90 -29.26
C HIS A 336 -39.23 -7.41 -28.96
N CYS A 337 -38.36 -6.76 -28.18
CA CYS A 337 -38.38 -5.32 -27.84
C CYS A 337 -39.78 -4.78 -27.48
N GLN A 338 -40.62 -5.58 -26.82
CA GLN A 338 -42.05 -5.28 -26.68
C GLN A 338 -42.29 -4.06 -25.79
N LEU A 339 -41.44 -3.85 -24.79
CA LEU A 339 -41.53 -2.67 -23.94
C LEU A 339 -40.96 -1.45 -24.66
N LEU A 340 -39.87 -1.62 -25.41
CA LEU A 340 -39.14 -0.55 -26.08
C LEU A 340 -39.80 -0.07 -27.38
N GLU A 341 -40.63 -0.89 -28.03
CA GLU A 341 -41.33 -0.58 -29.28
C GLU A 341 -42.82 -0.18 -29.08
N THR A 342 -43.29 -0.12 -27.84
CA THR A 342 -44.64 0.38 -27.56
C THR A 342 -44.79 1.84 -28.00
N GLN A 343 -45.90 2.17 -28.68
CA GLN A 343 -46.23 3.56 -28.99
C GLN A 343 -46.29 4.37 -27.70
N LYS A 344 -45.48 5.42 -27.61
CA LYS A 344 -45.59 6.42 -26.54
C LYS A 344 -47.04 6.94 -26.56
N VAL A 345 -47.76 6.79 -25.44
CA VAL A 345 -49.07 7.44 -25.26
C VAL A 345 -48.81 8.94 -25.16
N SER A 346 -48.83 9.64 -26.29
CA SER A 346 -48.81 11.11 -26.33
C SER A 346 -50.23 11.61 -26.06
N ASN A 347 -50.57 11.80 -24.78
CA ASN A 347 -51.79 12.51 -24.40
C ASN A 347 -51.50 13.44 -23.22
N LEU A 348 -51.30 14.71 -23.54
CA LEU A 348 -51.77 15.83 -22.72
C LEU A 348 -52.16 16.94 -23.71
N ALA A 349 -53.38 16.83 -24.24
CA ALA A 349 -54.23 17.95 -24.63
C ALA A 349 -55.42 17.97 -23.68
#